data_AF-A0A6P7TT16-F1
#
_entry.id   AF-A0A6P7TT16-F1
#
_cell.length_a   1.000
_cell.length_b   1.000
_cell.length_c   1.000
_cell.angle_alpha   90.00
_cell.angle_beta   90.00
_cell.angle_gamma   90.00
#
_symmetry.space_group_name_H-M   'P 1'
#
loop_
_entity.id
_entity.type
_entity.pdbx_description
1 polymer ?
#
loop_
_entity_poly.entity_id
_entity_poly.type
_entity_poly.pdbx_seq_one_letter_code
_entity_poly.pdbx_strand_id
1 'polypeptide(L)'
;MMIVVRSIGKVHAAGIGRISPSLLPVRSPLVASTQIANLTSPTLHRQEEQKVKPWPYKERVYNQFWQFFDHTSKRFTDNSRIIVVDGNIASGKTEFAKQVAESFDLHYMPDIHPDEVWFRDNGFDMRELDDQFTQPANVSYDLKKFLSDPDPKKSLKLGRPQMLLYQLRFFNYVSALEHLLNTGQGVVMERSVYSDMVFAEVFTQLGYMRPQALQYYTNMLRKYTICDLWKPHLFIYLDAPIPYLRERINKRRIPYEVNSPVLTDDFLRRIDKVYKEKLFPSMKDHSEILTYDVSNLPDWEIIVEELEELNLHKDEENPEKFKVWRQKHEDDFNNYRMVVSMKDTLWPLFVLEPPLKAPELMIHGEDFIDYERVINGSPAAYYEKGFNPEEKNVMFKL
;
A
#
# COMPACT_ATOMS: atom_id res chain seq x y z
N MET A 1 8.98 -6.18 35.52
CA MET A 1 9.79 -7.27 36.10
C MET A 1 10.93 -7.55 35.12
N MET A 2 12.07 -6.90 35.35
CA MET A 2 13.21 -6.78 34.45
C MET A 2 14.26 -7.81 34.88
N ILE A 3 14.63 -8.75 34.02
CA ILE A 3 15.69 -9.72 34.30
C ILE A 3 16.91 -9.33 33.46
N VAL A 4 17.88 -8.73 34.16
CA VAL A 4 19.23 -8.40 33.68
C VAL A 4 20.11 -9.63 33.94
N VAL A 5 20.67 -10.24 32.91
CA VAL A 5 21.68 -11.30 33.04
C VAL A 5 23.06 -10.71 32.74
N ARG A 6 23.88 -10.61 33.79
CA ARG A 6 25.31 -10.30 33.75
C ARG A 6 26.09 -11.50 33.21
N SER A 7 27.01 -11.27 32.27
CA SER A 7 28.07 -12.19 31.92
C SER A 7 29.41 -11.65 32.43
N ILE A 8 30.10 -12.47 33.24
CA ILE A 8 31.46 -12.27 33.76
C ILE A 8 32.34 -13.34 33.12
N GLY A 9 33.54 -12.98 32.69
CA GLY A 9 34.62 -13.96 32.53
C GLY A 9 35.61 -13.64 31.40
N LYS A 10 36.61 -12.80 31.69
CA LYS A 10 37.88 -12.78 30.95
C LYS A 10 38.73 -13.98 31.38
N VAL A 11 39.28 -14.72 30.42
CA VAL A 11 40.42 -15.61 30.66
C VAL A 11 41.50 -15.26 29.62
N HIS A 12 42.66 -14.83 30.13
CA HIS A 12 43.90 -14.72 29.37
C HIS A 12 44.59 -16.10 29.34
N ALA A 13 45.13 -16.48 28.19
CA ALA A 13 46.17 -17.50 28.09
C ALA A 13 47.29 -16.98 27.18
N ALA A 14 48.52 -17.08 27.69
CA ALA A 14 49.75 -16.58 27.12
C ALA A 14 50.29 -17.50 26.00
N GLY A 15 51.16 -16.92 25.16
CA GLY A 15 51.61 -17.48 23.89
C GLY A 15 52.59 -18.64 23.95
N ILE A 16 52.86 -19.21 22.78
CA ILE A 16 54.03 -20.02 22.41
C ILE A 16 54.24 -19.90 20.89
N GLY A 17 55.49 -19.67 20.48
CA GLY A 17 56.08 -20.31 19.29
C GLY A 17 55.89 -19.64 17.93
N ARG A 18 56.88 -18.84 17.51
CA ARG A 18 57.11 -18.50 16.09
C ARG A 18 57.58 -19.75 15.34
N ILE A 19 56.85 -20.13 14.29
CA ILE A 19 57.33 -20.98 13.21
C ILE A 19 56.93 -20.29 11.91
N SER A 20 57.93 -19.86 11.13
CA SER A 20 57.76 -19.35 9.78
C SER A 20 57.79 -20.50 8.77
N PRO A 21 56.77 -20.68 7.92
CA PRO A 21 56.91 -21.41 6.67
C PRO A 21 56.89 -20.45 5.48
N SER A 22 57.77 -20.76 4.53
CA SER A 22 57.95 -20.16 3.21
C SER A 22 56.64 -19.80 2.49
N LEU A 23 56.58 -18.56 1.99
CA LEU A 23 55.52 -18.04 1.13
C LEU A 23 55.53 -18.75 -0.24
N LEU A 24 54.52 -19.59 -0.50
CA LEU A 24 54.06 -19.87 -1.85
C LEU A 24 53.24 -18.68 -2.34
N PRO A 25 53.34 -18.26 -3.62
CA PRO A 25 52.51 -17.18 -4.13
C PRO A 25 51.06 -17.67 -4.20
N VAL A 26 50.24 -17.20 -3.27
CA VAL A 26 48.78 -17.30 -3.37
C VAL A 26 48.38 -16.47 -4.59
N ARG A 27 48.02 -17.14 -5.68
CA ARG A 27 47.18 -16.52 -6.71
C ARG A 27 45.92 -16.07 -5.97
N SER A 28 45.77 -14.76 -5.80
CA SER A 28 44.49 -14.17 -5.42
C SER A 28 43.46 -14.73 -6.39
N PRO A 29 42.40 -15.42 -5.93
CA PRO A 29 41.24 -15.55 -6.79
C PRO A 29 40.83 -14.11 -7.09
N LEU A 30 40.65 -13.79 -8.36
CA LEU A 30 39.87 -12.63 -8.76
C LEU A 30 38.62 -12.69 -7.89
N VAL A 31 38.53 -11.78 -6.92
CA VAL A 31 37.30 -11.56 -6.18
C VAL A 31 36.36 -11.04 -7.26
N ALA A 32 35.62 -11.95 -7.87
CA ALA A 32 34.36 -11.61 -8.49
C ALA A 32 33.59 -10.94 -7.35
N SER A 33 33.59 -9.62 -7.35
CA SER A 33 32.67 -8.82 -6.58
C SER A 33 31.30 -9.34 -6.97
N THR A 34 30.76 -10.26 -6.17
CA THR A 34 29.41 -10.76 -6.34
C THR A 34 28.54 -9.55 -6.09
N GLN A 35 28.12 -8.87 -7.15
CA GLN A 35 27.08 -7.87 -7.09
C GLN A 35 25.86 -8.62 -6.52
N ILE A 36 25.54 -8.33 -5.26
CA ILE A 36 24.33 -8.82 -4.62
C ILE A 36 23.23 -7.97 -5.25
N ALA A 37 22.56 -8.50 -6.27
CA ALA A 37 21.47 -7.82 -6.94
C ALA A 37 20.28 -7.75 -5.96
N ASN A 38 19.61 -6.60 -5.91
CA ASN A 38 18.52 -6.36 -4.95
C ASN A 38 17.13 -6.57 -5.57
N LEU A 39 17.09 -6.52 -6.89
CA LEU A 39 16.05 -6.99 -7.81
C LEU A 39 16.80 -7.70 -8.95
N THR A 40 16.23 -8.74 -9.52
CA THR A 40 16.85 -9.54 -10.59
C THR A 40 15.85 -9.75 -11.70
N SER A 41 16.17 -9.28 -12.91
CA SER A 41 15.36 -9.55 -14.11
C SER A 41 15.42 -11.04 -14.50
N PRO A 42 14.39 -11.57 -15.18
CA PRO A 42 14.35 -12.95 -15.64
C PRO A 42 15.53 -13.34 -16.55
N THR A 43 16.07 -12.36 -17.29
CA THR A 43 17.24 -12.52 -18.16
C THR A 43 18.54 -12.75 -17.40
N LEU A 44 18.66 -12.17 -16.20
CA LEU A 44 19.81 -12.31 -15.31
C LEU A 44 19.62 -13.44 -14.29
N HIS A 45 18.51 -14.20 -14.36
CA HIS A 45 18.24 -15.33 -13.47
C HIS A 45 19.41 -16.31 -13.44
N ARG A 46 20.25 -16.12 -12.43
CA ARG A 46 20.93 -17.22 -11.75
C ARG A 46 19.79 -18.11 -11.27
N GLN A 47 19.75 -19.36 -11.74
CA GLN A 47 18.73 -20.36 -11.40
C GLN A 47 18.45 -20.39 -9.88
N GLU A 48 17.48 -19.60 -9.42
CA GLU A 48 16.95 -19.73 -8.07
C GLU A 48 15.71 -20.60 -8.17
N GLU A 49 15.94 -21.89 -7.96
CA GLU A 49 14.92 -22.90 -7.77
C GLU A 49 13.83 -22.35 -6.84
N GLN A 50 12.56 -22.34 -7.27
CA GLN A 50 11.45 -22.17 -6.33
C GLN A 50 11.48 -23.34 -5.33
N LYS A 51 12.12 -23.14 -4.17
CA LYS A 51 12.42 -24.23 -3.23
C LYS A 51 11.18 -24.80 -2.54
N VAL A 52 10.09 -24.02 -2.44
CA VAL A 52 8.88 -24.43 -1.70
C VAL A 52 7.61 -23.90 -2.40
N LYS A 53 6.60 -24.75 -2.53
CA LYS A 53 5.29 -24.39 -3.09
C LYS A 53 4.67 -23.21 -2.32
N PRO A 54 4.08 -22.21 -3.02
CA PRO A 54 3.31 -21.14 -2.39
C PRO A 54 2.15 -21.66 -1.54
N TRP A 55 1.85 -20.96 -0.44
CA TRP A 55 0.69 -21.27 0.37
C TRP A 55 -0.61 -20.83 -0.34
N PRO A 56 -1.66 -21.67 -0.42
CA PRO A 56 -2.91 -21.34 -1.09
C PRO A 56 -3.78 -20.41 -0.23
N TYR A 57 -3.32 -19.18 0.00
CA TYR A 57 -3.93 -18.21 0.92
C TYR A 57 -5.35 -17.79 0.52
N LYS A 58 -5.70 -17.87 -0.77
CA LYS A 58 -7.06 -17.59 -1.27
C LYS A 58 -8.11 -18.60 -0.81
N GLU A 59 -7.69 -19.84 -0.52
CA GLU A 59 -8.59 -20.92 -0.10
C GLU A 59 -8.46 -21.23 1.39
N ARG A 60 -7.27 -20.99 1.96
CA ARG A 60 -6.93 -21.38 3.34
C ARG A 60 -6.21 -20.27 4.06
N VAL A 61 -6.81 -19.82 5.15
CA VAL A 61 -6.19 -18.86 6.08
C VAL A 61 -4.99 -19.50 6.77
N TYR A 62 -3.89 -18.77 6.81
CA TYR A 62 -2.71 -19.14 7.59
C TYR A 62 -2.93 -18.77 9.06
N ASN A 63 -2.77 -19.75 9.96
CA ASN A 63 -3.06 -19.61 11.38
C ASN A 63 -1.89 -20.14 12.24
N GLN A 64 -2.00 -20.00 13.56
CA GLN A 64 -0.96 -20.39 14.51
C GLN A 64 -0.56 -21.88 14.43
N PHE A 65 -1.47 -22.77 14.00
CA PHE A 65 -1.13 -24.19 13.81
C PHE A 65 -0.15 -24.38 12.64
N TRP A 66 -0.34 -23.64 11.54
CA TRP A 66 0.50 -23.74 10.36
C TRP A 66 1.90 -23.14 10.56
N GLN A 67 2.08 -22.26 11.55
CA GLN A 67 3.38 -21.67 11.91
C GLN A 67 4.46 -22.70 12.26
N PHE A 68 4.08 -23.87 12.78
CA PHE A 68 5.05 -24.94 13.08
C PHE A 68 5.55 -25.67 11.84
N PHE A 69 4.86 -25.56 10.70
CA PHE A 69 5.11 -26.37 9.51
C PHE A 69 5.51 -25.52 8.28
N ASP A 70 4.99 -24.30 8.17
CA ASP A 70 5.09 -23.49 6.96
C ASP A 70 5.72 -22.11 7.24
N HIS A 71 7.05 -22.09 7.13
CA HIS A 71 7.89 -20.93 7.38
C HIS A 71 7.98 -19.99 6.17
N THR A 72 7.89 -18.68 6.43
CA THR A 72 7.80 -17.65 5.39
C THR A 72 9.13 -17.36 4.69
N SER A 73 10.25 -17.32 5.43
CA SER A 73 11.56 -16.92 4.87
C SER A 73 12.09 -17.89 3.80
N LYS A 74 11.62 -19.15 3.81
CA LYS A 74 12.00 -20.18 2.83
C LYS A 74 11.64 -19.82 1.38
N ARG A 75 10.69 -18.89 1.20
CA ARG A 75 10.20 -18.45 -0.12
C ARG A 75 10.77 -17.10 -0.54
N PHE A 76 11.47 -16.41 0.37
CA PHE A 76 11.97 -15.08 0.07
C PHE A 76 13.17 -15.18 -0.86
N THR A 77 13.11 -14.35 -1.89
CA THR A 77 14.14 -14.15 -2.91
C THR A 77 14.52 -12.67 -2.92
N ASP A 78 15.47 -12.31 -3.76
CA ASP A 78 15.82 -10.91 -3.98
C ASP A 78 14.61 -10.11 -4.52
N ASN A 79 13.75 -10.75 -5.32
CA ASN A 79 12.53 -10.13 -5.87
C ASN A 79 11.35 -10.05 -4.88
N SER A 80 11.48 -10.56 -3.64
CA SER A 80 10.43 -10.46 -2.61
C SER A 80 10.35 -9.03 -2.04
N ARG A 81 9.92 -8.06 -2.85
CA ARG A 81 9.86 -6.64 -2.51
C ARG A 81 8.46 -6.09 -2.76
N ILE A 82 8.11 -5.04 -2.02
CA ILE A 82 6.92 -4.22 -2.27
C ILE A 82 7.39 -2.90 -2.87
N ILE A 83 6.97 -2.67 -4.11
CA ILE A 83 7.27 -1.46 -4.86
C ILE A 83 5.97 -0.69 -5.06
N VAL A 84 5.97 0.58 -4.72
CA VAL A 84 4.82 1.49 -4.90
C VAL A 84 5.16 2.47 -6.00
N VAL A 85 4.38 2.46 -7.08
CA VAL A 85 4.47 3.47 -8.14
C VAL A 85 3.46 4.58 -7.85
N ASP A 86 3.99 5.75 -7.55
CA ASP A 86 3.24 6.96 -7.22
C ASP A 86 3.38 8.02 -8.31
N GLY A 87 2.44 8.97 -8.30
CA GLY A 87 2.45 10.06 -9.25
C GLY A 87 1.13 10.82 -9.28
N ASN A 88 1.20 12.00 -9.89
CA ASN A 88 0.04 12.84 -10.08
C ASN A 88 -1.02 12.18 -10.98
N ILE A 89 -2.22 12.74 -11.02
CA ILE A 89 -3.29 12.27 -11.88
C ILE A 89 -2.84 12.36 -13.34
N ALA A 90 -3.03 11.28 -14.11
CA ALA A 90 -2.61 11.15 -15.51
C ALA A 90 -1.09 11.11 -15.77
N SER A 91 -0.24 10.84 -14.78
CA SER A 91 1.21 10.71 -14.96
C SER A 91 1.65 9.50 -15.81
N GLY A 92 0.80 8.48 -15.99
CA GLY A 92 1.17 7.24 -16.68
C GLY A 92 1.59 6.08 -15.77
N LYS A 93 1.39 6.23 -14.46
CA LYS A 93 1.75 5.23 -13.44
C LYS A 93 1.28 3.81 -13.74
N THR A 94 0.12 3.64 -14.38
CA THR A 94 -0.45 2.32 -14.69
C THR A 94 0.35 1.54 -15.71
N GLU A 95 0.81 2.19 -16.77
CA GLU A 95 1.64 1.55 -17.80
C GLU A 95 3.02 1.25 -17.23
N PHE A 96 3.60 2.21 -16.50
CA PHE A 96 4.91 2.05 -15.86
C PHE A 96 4.92 0.90 -14.84
N ALA A 97 3.93 0.84 -13.95
CA ALA A 97 3.83 -0.22 -12.93
C ALA A 97 3.69 -1.62 -13.55
N LYS A 98 2.96 -1.75 -14.66
CA LYS A 98 2.85 -3.01 -15.39
C LYS A 98 4.18 -3.42 -16.02
N GLN A 99 4.90 -2.47 -16.64
CA GLN A 99 6.22 -2.75 -17.21
C GLN A 99 7.22 -3.19 -16.12
N VAL A 100 7.25 -2.52 -14.96
CA VAL A 100 8.09 -2.94 -13.83
C VAL A 100 7.72 -4.36 -13.38
N ALA A 101 6.42 -4.65 -13.25
CA ALA A 101 5.97 -5.97 -12.84
C ALA A 101 6.38 -7.07 -13.82
N GLU A 102 6.24 -6.83 -15.13
CA GLU A 102 6.67 -7.75 -16.19
C GLU A 102 8.18 -7.95 -16.21
N SER A 103 8.97 -6.89 -16.02
CA SER A 103 10.43 -6.95 -16.05
C SER A 103 11.07 -7.68 -14.88
N PHE A 104 10.40 -7.77 -13.73
CA PHE A 104 10.94 -8.41 -12.51
C PHE A 104 10.11 -9.62 -12.04
N ASP A 105 9.14 -10.09 -12.83
CA ASP A 105 8.18 -11.15 -12.49
C ASP A 105 7.45 -10.91 -11.16
N LEU A 106 7.00 -9.68 -10.96
CA LEU A 106 6.29 -9.25 -9.76
C LEU A 106 4.78 -9.27 -9.99
N HIS A 107 4.03 -9.48 -8.92
CA HIS A 107 2.58 -9.40 -8.97
C HIS A 107 2.14 -7.93 -9.06
N TYR A 108 1.51 -7.54 -10.17
CA TYR A 108 0.93 -6.21 -10.34
C TYR A 108 -0.44 -6.12 -9.64
N MET A 109 -0.59 -5.12 -8.77
CA MET A 109 -1.84 -4.76 -8.11
C MET A 109 -2.28 -3.35 -8.52
N PRO A 110 -3.47 -3.19 -9.14
CA PRO A 110 -3.95 -1.88 -9.59
C PRO A 110 -4.32 -0.95 -8.41
N ASP A 111 -4.39 0.36 -8.69
CA ASP A 111 -4.96 1.36 -7.76
C ASP A 111 -6.47 1.10 -7.61
N ILE A 112 -6.99 1.44 -6.44
CA ILE A 112 -8.43 1.35 -6.17
C ILE A 112 -9.10 2.57 -6.78
N HIS A 113 -10.05 2.34 -7.68
CA HIS A 113 -10.84 3.43 -8.22
C HIS A 113 -11.73 4.02 -7.12
N PRO A 114 -11.84 5.35 -6.97
CA PRO A 114 -12.62 5.94 -5.88
C PRO A 114 -14.09 5.53 -5.82
N ASP A 115 -14.68 5.11 -6.95
CA ASP A 115 -16.07 4.62 -6.96
C ASP A 115 -16.20 3.19 -6.39
N GLU A 116 -15.10 2.45 -6.21
CA GLU A 116 -15.10 1.12 -5.57
C GLU A 116 -15.63 1.15 -4.13
N VAL A 117 -15.55 2.32 -3.47
CA VAL A 117 -16.09 2.54 -2.11
C VAL A 117 -17.60 2.29 -1.99
N TRP A 118 -18.32 2.31 -3.12
CA TRP A 118 -19.76 2.11 -3.17
C TRP A 118 -20.16 0.69 -3.57
N PHE A 119 -19.21 -0.19 -3.86
CA PHE A 119 -19.50 -1.58 -4.13
C PHE A 119 -19.46 -2.41 -2.85
N ARG A 120 -20.42 -3.32 -2.73
CA ARG A 120 -20.43 -4.37 -1.70
C ARG A 120 -19.53 -5.53 -2.14
N ASP A 121 -19.14 -6.39 -1.20
CA ASP A 121 -18.34 -7.60 -1.49
C ASP A 121 -19.04 -8.58 -2.44
N ASN A 122 -20.37 -8.52 -2.52
CA ASN A 122 -21.18 -9.30 -3.46
C ASN A 122 -21.26 -8.68 -4.86
N GLY A 123 -20.63 -7.50 -5.08
CA GLY A 123 -20.62 -6.77 -6.35
C GLY A 123 -21.80 -5.81 -6.56
N PHE A 124 -22.71 -5.69 -5.59
CA PHE A 124 -23.84 -4.76 -5.66
C PHE A 124 -23.38 -3.31 -5.55
N ASP A 125 -23.86 -2.46 -6.46
CA ASP A 125 -23.58 -1.01 -6.45
C ASP A 125 -24.60 -0.27 -5.58
N MET A 126 -24.12 0.26 -4.46
CA MET A 126 -24.96 0.95 -3.47
C MET A 126 -25.62 2.21 -4.01
N ARG A 127 -25.10 2.77 -5.11
CA ARG A 127 -25.64 3.99 -5.74
C ARG A 127 -26.98 3.77 -6.41
N GLU A 128 -27.33 2.52 -6.74
CA GLU A 128 -28.67 2.18 -7.23
C GLU A 128 -29.78 2.47 -6.20
N LEU A 129 -29.39 2.60 -4.92
CA LEU A 129 -30.29 2.92 -3.82
C LEU A 129 -30.34 4.43 -3.49
N ASP A 130 -29.58 5.27 -4.20
CA ASP A 130 -29.47 6.71 -3.91
C ASP A 130 -30.84 7.41 -3.86
N ASP A 131 -31.75 7.05 -4.78
CA ASP A 131 -33.09 7.63 -4.90
C ASP A 131 -34.04 7.23 -3.76
N GLN A 132 -33.68 6.20 -2.97
CA GLN A 132 -34.51 5.67 -1.88
C GLN A 132 -34.19 6.31 -0.52
N PHE A 133 -33.05 6.98 -0.40
CA PHE A 133 -32.65 7.69 0.81
C PHE A 133 -33.46 8.99 0.97
N THR A 134 -34.02 9.17 2.17
CA THR A 134 -34.72 10.40 2.53
C THR A 134 -33.72 11.49 2.92
N GLN A 135 -32.59 11.09 3.51
CA GLN A 135 -31.61 12.01 4.05
C GLN A 135 -30.46 12.28 3.07
N PRO A 136 -30.12 13.56 2.80
CA PRO A 136 -29.08 13.94 1.83
C PRO A 136 -27.64 13.58 2.28
N ALA A 137 -27.47 13.19 3.56
CA ALA A 137 -26.21 12.69 4.12
C ALA A 137 -25.95 11.21 3.76
N ASN A 138 -26.99 10.46 3.41
CA ASN A 138 -26.90 9.05 3.04
C ASN A 138 -26.61 8.83 1.56
N VAL A 139 -26.99 9.78 0.72
CA VAL A 139 -26.74 9.76 -0.73
C VAL A 139 -25.24 9.71 -1.02
N SER A 140 -24.85 8.79 -1.90
CA SER A 140 -23.45 8.60 -2.29
C SER A 140 -22.86 9.85 -2.94
N TYR A 141 -21.58 10.11 -2.67
CA TYR A 141 -20.82 11.23 -3.23
C TYR A 141 -19.60 10.71 -4.00
N ASP A 142 -19.85 10.35 -5.26
CA ASP A 142 -18.89 9.74 -6.19
C ASP A 142 -17.84 10.72 -6.70
N LEU A 143 -16.78 10.18 -7.31
CA LEU A 143 -15.77 10.99 -7.99
C LEU A 143 -16.37 11.88 -9.07
N LYS A 144 -17.33 11.35 -9.86
CA LYS A 144 -18.03 12.12 -10.89
C LYS A 144 -18.82 13.29 -10.28
N LYS A 145 -19.54 13.06 -9.18
CA LYS A 145 -20.32 14.09 -8.48
C LYS A 145 -19.39 15.16 -7.92
N PHE A 146 -18.28 14.75 -7.30
CA PHE A 146 -17.24 15.66 -6.80
C PHE A 146 -16.61 16.52 -7.89
N LEU A 147 -16.14 15.88 -8.97
CA LEU A 147 -15.46 16.60 -10.05
C LEU A 147 -16.40 17.52 -10.83
N SER A 148 -17.71 17.29 -10.80
CA SER A 148 -18.71 18.13 -11.47
C SER A 148 -19.35 19.17 -10.54
N ASP A 149 -19.04 19.15 -9.24
CA ASP A 149 -19.61 20.07 -8.24
C ASP A 149 -19.07 21.50 -8.47
N PRO A 150 -19.93 22.50 -8.72
CA PRO A 150 -19.47 23.88 -8.90
C PRO A 150 -18.92 24.52 -7.62
N ASP A 151 -19.31 24.02 -6.44
CA ASP A 151 -18.82 24.54 -5.15
C ASP A 151 -18.69 23.42 -4.08
N PRO A 152 -17.68 22.53 -4.22
CA PRO A 152 -17.44 21.44 -3.27
C PRO A 152 -17.02 21.94 -1.87
N LYS A 153 -16.63 23.21 -1.73
CA LYS A 153 -16.28 23.82 -0.43
C LYS A 153 -17.51 24.01 0.45
N LYS A 154 -18.68 24.22 -0.17
CA LYS A 154 -19.95 24.36 0.54
C LYS A 154 -20.58 23.02 0.86
N SER A 155 -20.43 22.03 -0.02
CA SER A 155 -21.04 20.71 0.18
C SER A 155 -20.34 19.91 1.28
N LEU A 156 -19.01 20.01 1.41
CA LEU A 156 -18.19 19.30 2.41
C LEU A 156 -18.45 17.78 2.48
N LYS A 157 -18.95 17.19 1.40
CA LYS A 157 -19.33 15.77 1.33
C LYS A 157 -18.15 14.84 1.06
N LEU A 158 -16.97 15.39 0.76
CA LEU A 158 -15.79 14.63 0.33
C LEU A 158 -15.08 13.89 1.49
N GLY A 159 -15.26 14.34 2.74
CA GLY A 159 -14.55 13.80 3.89
C GLY A 159 -14.79 12.30 4.10
N ARG A 160 -16.06 11.87 4.08
CA ARG A 160 -16.44 10.46 4.25
C ARG A 160 -15.96 9.56 3.09
N PRO A 161 -16.18 9.87 1.80
CA PRO A 161 -15.61 9.10 0.70
C PRO A 161 -14.09 8.96 0.76
N GLN A 162 -13.36 10.03 1.16
CA GLN A 162 -11.91 9.95 1.33
C GLN A 162 -11.51 8.97 2.44
N MET A 163 -12.25 8.94 3.56
CA MET A 163 -12.03 7.98 4.64
C MET A 163 -12.33 6.54 4.21
N LEU A 164 -13.39 6.31 3.43
CA LEU A 164 -13.71 4.99 2.89
C LEU A 164 -12.66 4.51 1.87
N LEU A 165 -12.19 5.41 1.00
CA LEU A 165 -11.11 5.10 0.05
C LEU A 165 -9.81 4.73 0.78
N TYR A 166 -9.50 5.43 1.87
CA TYR A 166 -8.37 5.09 2.74
C TYR A 166 -8.47 3.67 3.29
N GLN A 167 -9.65 3.27 3.77
CA GLN A 167 -9.89 1.90 4.27
C GLN A 167 -9.67 0.86 3.18
N LEU A 168 -10.22 1.07 1.98
CA LEU A 168 -9.98 0.15 0.86
C LEU A 168 -8.48 0.07 0.52
N ARG A 169 -7.78 1.21 0.45
CA ARG A 169 -6.33 1.25 0.19
C ARG A 169 -5.52 0.53 1.25
N PHE A 170 -5.93 0.61 2.51
CA PHE A 170 -5.34 -0.17 3.59
C PHE A 170 -5.50 -1.67 3.34
N PHE A 171 -6.70 -2.16 3.05
CA PHE A 171 -6.93 -3.59 2.80
C PHE A 171 -6.28 -4.10 1.52
N ASN A 172 -6.16 -3.26 0.48
CA ASN A 172 -5.40 -3.58 -0.72
C ASN A 172 -3.90 -3.74 -0.39
N TYR A 173 -3.36 -2.86 0.45
CA TYR A 173 -1.99 -2.97 0.94
C TYR A 173 -1.76 -4.21 1.82
N VAL A 174 -2.71 -4.54 2.70
CA VAL A 174 -2.68 -5.79 3.49
C VAL A 174 -2.72 -7.01 2.57
N SER A 175 -3.50 -6.97 1.49
CA SER A 175 -3.57 -8.06 0.50
C SER A 175 -2.25 -8.22 -0.27
N ALA A 176 -1.53 -7.12 -0.53
CA ALA A 176 -0.19 -7.17 -1.10
C ALA A 176 0.82 -7.83 -0.17
N LEU A 177 0.79 -7.47 1.13
CA LEU A 177 1.61 -8.10 2.16
C LEU A 177 1.26 -9.59 2.30
N GLU A 178 -0.03 -9.92 2.32
CA GLU A 178 -0.50 -11.30 2.36
C GLU A 178 0.03 -12.11 1.17
N HIS A 179 -0.04 -11.56 -0.04
CA HIS A 179 0.50 -12.21 -1.25
C HIS A 179 2.00 -12.46 -1.11
N LEU A 180 2.78 -11.44 -0.75
CA LEU A 180 4.23 -11.55 -0.63
C LEU A 180 4.63 -12.57 0.45
N LEU A 181 4.01 -12.53 1.63
CA LEU A 181 4.35 -13.43 2.74
C LEU A 181 3.94 -14.88 2.47
N ASN A 182 2.87 -15.12 1.71
CA ASN A 182 2.42 -16.48 1.40
C ASN A 182 3.13 -17.10 0.19
N THR A 183 3.56 -16.28 -0.79
CA THR A 183 4.10 -16.77 -2.06
C THR A 183 5.61 -16.55 -2.21
N GLY A 184 6.16 -15.52 -1.58
CA GLY A 184 7.51 -15.02 -1.85
C GLY A 184 7.62 -14.17 -3.12
N GLN A 185 6.56 -14.06 -3.93
CA GLN A 185 6.55 -13.18 -5.09
C GLN A 185 6.40 -11.73 -4.63
N GLY A 186 7.26 -10.84 -5.12
CA GLY A 186 7.13 -9.42 -4.83
C GLY A 186 5.92 -8.80 -5.51
N VAL A 187 5.55 -7.60 -5.08
CA VAL A 187 4.35 -6.89 -5.51
C VAL A 187 4.71 -5.50 -5.99
N VAL A 188 4.20 -5.13 -7.15
CA VAL A 188 4.18 -3.73 -7.63
C VAL A 188 2.75 -3.22 -7.53
N MET A 189 2.55 -2.09 -6.87
CA MET A 189 1.23 -1.48 -6.74
C MET A 189 1.21 -0.02 -7.16
N GLU A 190 0.07 0.40 -7.69
CA GLU A 190 -0.18 1.81 -7.97
C GLU A 190 -0.82 2.50 -6.77
N ARG A 191 -0.11 3.47 -6.21
CA ARG A 191 -0.48 4.19 -4.98
C ARG A 191 -0.70 3.25 -3.79
N SER A 192 -0.29 3.71 -2.63
CA SER A 192 -0.45 2.94 -1.39
C SER A 192 -1.33 3.68 -0.40
N VAL A 193 -1.65 3.01 0.71
CA VAL A 193 -2.25 3.64 1.89
C VAL A 193 -1.43 4.84 2.40
N TYR A 194 -0.12 4.85 2.17
CA TYR A 194 0.76 5.95 2.55
C TYR A 194 0.53 7.19 1.67
N SER A 195 0.27 6.98 0.38
CA SER A 195 0.09 8.03 -0.62
C SER A 195 -1.26 8.76 -0.47
N ASP A 196 -2.25 8.13 0.17
CA ASP A 196 -3.59 8.70 0.37
C ASP A 196 -3.58 10.02 1.17
N MET A 197 -2.63 10.18 2.11
CA MET A 197 -2.50 11.40 2.91
C MET A 197 -2.32 12.66 2.04
N VAL A 198 -1.71 12.51 0.85
CA VAL A 198 -1.50 13.62 -0.08
C VAL A 198 -2.84 14.24 -0.47
N PHE A 199 -3.83 13.40 -0.79
CA PHE A 199 -5.16 13.86 -1.20
C PHE A 199 -5.92 14.51 -0.03
N ALA A 200 -5.92 13.87 1.15
CA ALA A 200 -6.57 14.41 2.33
C ALA A 200 -6.06 15.82 2.68
N GLU A 201 -4.75 16.03 2.56
CA GLU A 201 -4.14 17.34 2.77
C GLU A 201 -4.50 18.37 1.70
N VAL A 202 -4.40 18.00 0.42
CA VAL A 202 -4.73 18.91 -0.69
C VAL A 202 -6.20 19.33 -0.62
N PHE A 203 -7.10 18.41 -0.30
CA PHE A 203 -8.52 18.70 -0.09
C PHE A 203 -8.74 19.69 1.05
N THR A 204 -7.97 19.57 2.13
CA THR A 204 -8.04 20.53 3.24
C THR A 204 -7.47 21.90 2.85
N GLN A 205 -6.36 21.94 2.14
CA GLN A 205 -5.76 23.20 1.65
C GLN A 205 -6.67 23.98 0.71
N LEU A 206 -7.48 23.26 -0.09
CA LEU A 206 -8.44 23.87 -1.00
C LEU A 206 -9.80 24.15 -0.34
N GLY A 207 -10.02 23.71 0.90
CA GLY A 207 -11.24 23.91 1.65
C GLY A 207 -12.38 22.94 1.30
N TYR A 208 -12.09 21.82 0.64
CA TYR A 208 -13.06 20.74 0.38
C TYR A 208 -13.27 19.84 1.61
N MET A 209 -12.34 19.89 2.57
CA MET A 209 -12.40 19.20 3.84
C MET A 209 -12.04 20.17 4.97
N ARG A 210 -12.69 20.04 6.13
CA ARG A 210 -12.37 20.90 7.27
C ARG A 210 -11.04 20.50 7.91
N PRO A 211 -10.30 21.44 8.53
CA PRO A 211 -9.07 21.12 9.25
C PRO A 211 -9.27 20.09 10.39
N GLN A 212 -10.44 20.09 11.03
CA GLN A 212 -10.80 19.13 12.08
C GLN A 212 -10.90 17.70 11.51
N ALA A 213 -11.44 17.55 10.30
CA ALA A 213 -11.48 16.26 9.60
C ALA A 213 -10.07 15.76 9.26
N LEU A 214 -9.18 16.64 8.78
CA LEU A 214 -7.78 16.27 8.54
C LEU A 214 -7.06 15.84 9.83
N GLN A 215 -7.31 16.55 10.93
CA GLN A 215 -6.74 16.22 12.23
C GLN A 215 -7.18 14.82 12.69
N TYR A 216 -8.48 14.51 12.55
CA TYR A 216 -9.00 13.18 12.85
C TYR A 216 -8.39 12.11 11.92
N TYR A 217 -8.38 12.36 10.61
CA TYR A 217 -7.77 11.47 9.62
C TYR A 217 -6.30 11.15 9.95
N THR A 218 -5.51 12.17 10.30
CA THR A 218 -4.08 12.00 10.55
C THR A 218 -3.81 11.31 11.90
N ASN A 219 -4.48 11.77 12.95
CA ASN A 219 -4.15 11.35 14.32
C ASN A 219 -4.88 10.08 14.76
N MET A 220 -6.09 9.84 14.26
CA MET A 220 -6.94 8.72 14.70
C MET A 220 -6.97 7.60 13.68
N LEU A 221 -7.18 7.91 12.39
CA LEU A 221 -7.20 6.85 11.38
C LEU A 221 -5.78 6.42 11.02
N ARG A 222 -5.01 7.34 10.43
CA ARG A 222 -3.72 7.03 9.82
C ARG A 222 -2.69 6.56 10.84
N LYS A 223 -2.58 7.22 11.99
CA LYS A 223 -1.55 6.91 12.99
C LYS A 223 -1.70 5.49 13.57
N TYR A 224 -2.92 5.07 13.87
CA TYR A 224 -3.19 3.77 14.51
C TYR A 224 -3.24 2.60 13.53
N THR A 225 -3.62 2.86 12.28
CA THR A 225 -3.66 1.80 11.25
C THR A 225 -2.28 1.55 10.64
N ILE A 226 -1.48 2.60 10.41
CA ILE A 226 -0.18 2.46 9.73
C ILE A 226 0.95 2.00 10.65
N CYS A 227 0.85 2.19 11.97
CA CYS A 227 1.97 1.91 12.89
C CYS A 227 2.46 0.47 12.83
N ASP A 228 1.56 -0.48 12.59
CA ASP A 228 1.85 -1.91 12.54
C ASP A 228 2.04 -2.42 11.09
N LEU A 229 1.82 -1.58 10.08
CA LEU A 229 2.04 -1.94 8.69
C LEU A 229 3.51 -1.91 8.31
N TRP A 230 3.99 -2.98 7.69
CA TRP A 230 5.31 -3.03 7.11
C TRP A 230 5.38 -2.14 5.88
N LYS A 231 6.23 -1.12 5.95
CA LYS A 231 6.38 -0.09 4.90
C LYS A 231 6.95 -0.69 3.61
N PRO A 232 6.66 -0.12 2.44
CA PRO A 232 7.19 -0.67 1.18
C PRO A 232 8.71 -0.51 1.12
N HIS A 233 9.34 -1.27 0.22
CA HIS A 233 10.79 -1.20 0.05
C HIS A 233 11.17 0.00 -0.82
N LEU A 234 10.38 0.26 -1.86
CA LEU A 234 10.69 1.30 -2.83
C LEU A 234 9.42 2.08 -3.20
N PHE A 235 9.53 3.40 -3.19
CA PHE A 235 8.60 4.31 -3.84
C PHE A 235 9.23 4.80 -5.14
N ILE A 236 8.52 4.63 -6.26
CA ILE A 236 8.88 5.21 -7.54
C ILE A 236 7.89 6.32 -7.83
N TYR A 237 8.35 7.58 -7.84
CA TYR A 237 7.52 8.73 -8.15
C TYR A 237 7.72 9.18 -9.60
N LEU A 238 6.62 9.24 -10.35
CA LEU A 238 6.60 9.81 -11.70
C LEU A 238 6.28 11.31 -11.61
N ASP A 239 7.31 12.15 -11.69
CA ASP A 239 7.20 13.60 -11.74
C ASP A 239 6.82 14.04 -13.16
N ALA A 240 5.68 14.71 -13.30
CA ALA A 240 5.16 15.08 -14.60
C ALA A 240 4.74 16.55 -14.59
N PRO A 241 5.17 17.35 -15.58
CA PRO A 241 4.84 18.76 -15.60
C PRO A 241 3.36 18.97 -15.89
N ILE A 242 2.77 20.03 -15.32
CA ILE A 242 1.33 20.31 -15.43
C ILE A 242 0.81 20.34 -16.89
N PRO A 243 1.53 20.95 -17.87
CA PRO A 243 1.11 20.90 -19.27
C PRO A 243 0.96 19.48 -19.82
N TYR A 244 1.87 18.57 -19.46
CA TYR A 244 1.83 17.17 -19.85
C TYR A 244 0.61 16.45 -19.23
N LEU A 245 0.36 16.70 -17.93
CA LEU A 245 -0.81 16.15 -17.24
C LEU A 245 -2.11 16.62 -17.90
N ARG A 246 -2.21 17.92 -18.24
CA ARG A 246 -3.37 18.50 -18.93
C ARG A 246 -3.61 17.86 -20.29
N GLU A 247 -2.55 17.69 -21.09
CA GLU A 247 -2.65 17.03 -22.38
C GLU A 247 -3.18 15.59 -22.23
N ARG A 248 -2.67 14.83 -21.26
CA ARG A 248 -3.15 13.46 -20.99
C ARG A 248 -4.58 13.41 -20.46
N ILE A 249 -4.96 14.32 -19.56
CA ILE A 249 -6.35 14.46 -19.09
C ILE A 249 -7.28 14.71 -20.29
N ASN A 250 -6.91 15.63 -21.19
CA ASN A 250 -7.69 15.93 -22.39
C ASN A 250 -7.74 14.75 -23.38
N LYS A 251 -6.63 14.00 -23.54
CA LYS A 251 -6.57 12.80 -24.38
C LYS A 251 -7.47 11.66 -23.86
N ARG A 252 -7.65 11.54 -22.54
CA ARG A 252 -8.56 10.53 -21.94
C ARG A 252 -10.04 10.80 -22.26
N ARG A 253 -10.40 12.04 -22.66
CA ARG A 253 -11.76 12.44 -23.08
C ARG A 253 -12.87 12.11 -22.08
N ILE A 254 -12.55 12.11 -20.78
CA ILE A 254 -13.52 11.90 -19.72
C ILE A 254 -14.22 13.23 -19.43
N PRO A 255 -15.54 13.39 -19.70
CA PRO A 255 -16.19 14.71 -19.69
C PRO A 255 -16.11 15.43 -18.34
N TYR A 256 -16.25 14.68 -17.24
CA TYR A 256 -16.23 15.23 -15.88
C TYR A 256 -14.81 15.48 -15.35
N GLU A 257 -13.75 14.96 -15.97
CA GLU A 257 -12.37 15.34 -15.64
C GLU A 257 -11.94 16.59 -16.42
N VAL A 258 -12.25 16.64 -17.72
CA VAL A 258 -11.82 17.72 -18.62
C VAL A 258 -12.45 19.06 -18.26
N ASN A 259 -13.75 19.07 -17.98
CA ASN A 259 -14.51 20.29 -17.65
C ASN A 259 -14.67 20.49 -16.14
N SER A 260 -13.85 19.82 -15.33
CA SER A 260 -13.99 19.86 -13.87
C SER A 260 -13.64 21.24 -13.31
N PRO A 261 -14.51 21.89 -12.52
CA PRO A 261 -14.14 23.05 -11.70
C PRO A 261 -13.10 22.72 -10.61
N VAL A 262 -12.91 21.45 -10.28
CA VAL A 262 -12.01 20.99 -9.20
C VAL A 262 -10.62 20.68 -9.71
N LEU A 263 -10.50 20.02 -10.88
CA LEU A 263 -9.23 19.60 -11.48
C LEU A 263 -8.51 20.80 -12.12
N THR A 264 -8.10 21.74 -11.27
CA THR A 264 -7.38 22.96 -11.63
C THR A 264 -5.87 22.74 -11.63
N ASP A 265 -5.12 23.66 -12.26
CA ASP A 265 -3.64 23.61 -12.23
C ASP A 265 -3.10 23.77 -10.81
N ASP A 266 -3.80 24.56 -9.98
CA ASP A 266 -3.46 24.71 -8.56
C ASP A 266 -3.64 23.38 -7.80
N PHE A 267 -4.71 22.62 -8.09
CA PHE A 267 -4.91 21.30 -7.50
C PHE A 267 -3.78 20.33 -7.85
N LEU A 268 -3.43 20.22 -9.14
CA LEU A 268 -2.34 19.34 -9.60
C LEU A 268 -0.98 19.76 -9.00
N ARG A 269 -0.71 21.06 -8.93
CA ARG A 269 0.52 21.61 -8.32
C ARG A 269 0.60 21.29 -6.82
N ARG A 270 -0.51 21.40 -6.09
CA ARG A 270 -0.55 21.10 -4.65
C ARG A 270 -0.31 19.62 -4.37
N ILE A 271 -0.82 18.71 -5.21
CA ILE A 271 -0.54 17.28 -5.10
C ILE A 271 0.98 17.04 -5.16
N ASP A 272 1.64 17.54 -6.20
CA ASP A 272 3.09 17.38 -6.37
C ASP A 272 3.87 17.98 -5.19
N LYS A 273 3.47 19.18 -4.74
CA LYS A 273 4.06 19.83 -3.57
C LYS A 273 3.95 18.98 -2.31
N VAL A 274 2.78 18.42 -2.01
CA VAL A 274 2.57 17.62 -0.79
C VAL A 274 3.31 16.28 -0.85
N TYR A 275 3.43 15.66 -2.04
CA TYR A 275 4.32 14.50 -2.23
C TYR A 275 5.76 14.82 -1.82
N LYS A 276 6.32 15.90 -2.38
CA LYS A 276 7.72 16.32 -2.18
C LYS A 276 8.00 16.84 -0.77
N GLU A 277 7.08 17.60 -0.18
CA GLU A 277 7.31 18.27 1.12
C GLU A 277 6.92 17.42 2.33
N LYS A 278 6.03 16.43 2.17
CA LYS A 278 5.51 15.68 3.31
C LYS A 278 5.67 14.18 3.19
N LEU A 279 5.22 13.58 2.08
CA LEU A 279 5.29 12.12 1.95
C LEU A 279 6.74 11.66 1.91
N PHE A 280 7.58 12.22 1.04
CA PHE A 280 8.96 11.76 0.89
C PHE A 280 9.81 11.94 2.15
N PRO A 281 9.79 13.10 2.84
CA PRO A 281 10.50 13.24 4.10
C PRO A 281 10.03 12.24 5.17
N SER A 282 8.72 11.90 5.19
CA SER A 282 8.18 10.92 6.16
C SER A 282 8.56 9.46 5.86
N MET A 283 8.91 9.15 4.60
CA MET A 283 9.22 7.79 4.15
C MET A 283 10.71 7.52 3.96
N LYS A 284 11.51 8.58 3.80
CA LYS A 284 12.97 8.48 3.56
C LYS A 284 13.71 7.65 4.61
N ASP A 285 13.23 7.68 5.86
CA ASP A 285 13.84 6.93 6.96
C ASP A 285 13.55 5.42 6.92
N HIS A 286 12.63 4.98 6.06
CA HIS A 286 12.10 3.62 6.08
C HIS A 286 12.14 2.92 4.72
N SER A 287 12.01 3.68 3.64
CA SER A 287 11.86 3.20 2.26
C SER A 287 12.79 3.99 1.33
N GLU A 288 13.19 3.35 0.25
CA GLU A 288 13.91 4.01 -0.84
C GLU A 288 12.94 4.81 -1.70
N ILE A 289 13.38 5.95 -2.21
CA ILE A 289 12.55 6.83 -3.03
C ILE A 289 13.32 7.17 -4.29
N LEU A 290 12.78 6.77 -5.43
CA LEU A 290 13.23 7.15 -6.76
C LEU A 290 12.25 8.11 -7.39
N THR A 291 12.76 9.04 -8.18
CA THR A 291 11.95 10.00 -8.92
C THR A 291 12.36 10.03 -10.37
N TYR A 292 11.40 9.83 -11.26
CA TYR A 292 11.59 9.91 -12.71
C TYR A 292 10.82 11.11 -13.27
N ASP A 293 11.49 11.95 -14.04
CA ASP A 293 10.80 12.98 -14.83
C ASP A 293 10.20 12.34 -16.08
N VAL A 294 8.88 12.37 -16.18
CA VAL A 294 8.12 11.79 -17.28
C VAL A 294 8.44 12.46 -18.63
N SER A 295 8.92 13.70 -18.61
CA SER A 295 9.29 14.46 -19.82
C SER A 295 10.58 13.95 -20.45
N ASN A 296 11.45 13.35 -19.65
CA ASN A 296 12.78 12.88 -20.03
C ASN A 296 13.06 11.53 -19.37
N LEU A 297 12.20 10.55 -19.64
CA LEU A 297 12.40 9.19 -19.15
C LEU A 297 13.63 8.58 -19.83
N PRO A 298 14.55 7.97 -19.07
CA PRO A 298 15.59 7.12 -19.64
C PRO A 298 14.99 5.97 -20.44
N ASP A 299 15.80 5.38 -21.30
CA ASP A 299 15.44 4.12 -21.96
C ASP A 299 15.14 3.04 -20.91
N TRP A 300 14.20 2.16 -21.23
CA TRP A 300 13.71 1.15 -20.29
C TRP A 300 14.82 0.25 -19.72
N GLU A 301 15.83 -0.08 -20.55
CA GLU A 301 16.99 -0.87 -20.12
C GLU A 301 17.76 -0.18 -18.98
N ILE A 302 17.94 1.13 -19.05
CA ILE A 302 18.62 1.92 -18.01
C ILE A 302 17.81 1.92 -16.71
N ILE A 303 16.48 2.03 -16.82
CA ILE A 303 15.59 1.98 -15.65
C ILE A 303 15.69 0.61 -14.97
N VAL A 304 15.74 -0.48 -15.73
CA VAL A 304 15.91 -1.82 -15.18
C VAL A 304 17.28 -1.95 -14.50
N GLU A 305 18.36 -1.50 -15.14
CA GLU A 305 19.71 -1.53 -14.54
C GLU A 305 19.76 -0.74 -13.21
N GLU A 306 19.20 0.47 -13.18
CA GLU A 306 19.14 1.28 -11.95
C GLU A 306 18.36 0.57 -10.83
N LEU A 307 17.24 -0.07 -11.18
CA LEU A 307 16.43 -0.86 -10.23
C LEU A 307 17.16 -2.10 -9.70
N GLU A 308 17.98 -2.76 -10.52
CA GLU A 308 18.80 -3.91 -10.10
C GLU A 308 19.94 -3.49 -9.14
N GLU A 309 20.52 -2.31 -9.37
CA GLU A 309 21.65 -1.78 -8.57
C GLU A 309 21.25 -1.24 -7.19
N LEU A 310 19.99 -0.84 -7.01
CA LEU A 310 19.49 -0.21 -5.79
C LEU A 310 19.56 -1.10 -4.55
N ASN A 311 20.27 -0.69 -3.50
CA ASN A 311 20.33 -1.45 -2.25
C ASN A 311 19.02 -1.37 -1.43
N LEU A 312 18.23 -2.43 -1.48
CA LEU A 312 16.94 -2.54 -0.77
C LEU A 312 17.00 -3.41 0.51
N HIS A 313 18.20 -3.73 0.99
CA HIS A 313 18.38 -4.62 2.13
C HIS A 313 18.81 -3.91 3.40
N LYS A 314 19.90 -3.14 3.31
CA LYS A 314 20.55 -2.54 4.47
C LYS A 314 21.17 -1.22 4.07
N ASP A 315 20.79 -0.19 4.81
CA ASP A 315 21.50 1.08 4.82
C ASP A 315 22.44 1.09 6.04
N GLU A 316 23.74 1.31 5.79
CA GLU A 316 24.76 1.41 6.85
C GLU A 316 24.66 2.75 7.59
N GLU A 317 24.18 3.79 6.92
CA GLU A 317 24.04 5.14 7.48
C GLU A 317 22.73 5.28 8.27
N ASN A 318 21.65 4.62 7.81
CA ASN A 318 20.34 4.70 8.47
C ASN A 318 19.86 3.35 9.06
N PRO A 319 19.96 3.14 10.38
CA PRO A 319 19.51 1.90 11.03
C PRO A 319 17.98 1.71 11.06
N GLU A 320 17.18 2.75 10.81
CA GLU A 320 15.71 2.63 10.77
C GLU A 320 15.19 2.17 9.40
N LYS A 321 16.03 2.26 8.36
CA LYS A 321 15.67 1.85 7.00
C LYS A 321 15.50 0.35 6.90
N PHE A 322 14.41 -0.09 6.26
CA PHE A 322 14.03 -1.50 6.13
C PHE A 322 13.98 -2.28 7.45
N LYS A 323 13.93 -1.61 8.61
CA LYS A 323 13.99 -2.26 9.93
C LYS A 323 12.92 -3.34 10.10
N VAL A 324 11.71 -3.08 9.60
CA VAL A 324 10.58 -4.02 9.64
C VAL A 324 10.81 -5.27 8.79
N TRP A 325 11.65 -5.19 7.74
CA TRP A 325 12.03 -6.30 6.86
C TRP A 325 13.29 -7.03 7.32
N ARG A 326 14.09 -6.41 8.20
CA ARG A 326 15.31 -6.99 8.80
C ARG A 326 15.02 -7.76 10.09
N GLN A 327 13.94 -8.53 10.12
CA GLN A 327 13.62 -9.34 11.29
C GLN A 327 14.63 -10.48 11.46
N LYS A 328 15.00 -10.75 12.71
CA LYS A 328 16.00 -11.77 13.05
C LYS A 328 15.38 -13.14 13.23
N HIS A 329 14.12 -13.20 13.64
CA HIS A 329 13.44 -14.44 13.95
C HIS A 329 12.37 -14.76 12.90
N GLU A 330 12.32 -16.04 12.53
CA GLU A 330 11.28 -16.59 11.65
C GLU A 330 9.87 -16.34 12.20
N ASP A 331 9.73 -16.38 13.52
CA ASP A 331 8.46 -16.12 14.21
C ASP A 331 7.93 -14.72 13.95
N ASP A 332 8.78 -13.71 13.77
CA ASP A 332 8.33 -12.34 13.48
C ASP A 332 7.60 -12.30 12.12
N PHE A 333 8.13 -12.98 11.11
CA PHE A 333 7.48 -13.11 9.80
C PHE A 333 6.20 -13.91 9.88
N ASN A 334 6.18 -15.03 10.62
CA ASN A 334 5.01 -15.90 10.70
C ASN A 334 3.87 -15.27 11.49
N ASN A 335 4.18 -14.58 12.59
CA ASN A 335 3.21 -13.82 13.38
C ASN A 335 2.57 -12.71 12.51
N TYR A 336 3.41 -11.97 11.77
CA TYR A 336 2.91 -10.92 10.90
C TYR A 336 2.08 -11.48 9.73
N ARG A 337 2.53 -12.59 9.13
CA ARG A 337 1.78 -13.32 8.09
C ARG A 337 0.40 -13.76 8.56
N MET A 338 0.29 -14.24 9.81
CA MET A 338 -1.00 -14.60 10.41
C MET A 338 -1.92 -13.38 10.53
N VAL A 339 -1.40 -12.24 10.99
CA VAL A 339 -2.18 -11.00 11.11
C VAL A 339 -2.74 -10.56 9.75
N VAL A 340 -1.91 -10.52 8.69
CA VAL A 340 -2.38 -10.09 7.36
C VAL A 340 -3.28 -11.12 6.68
N SER A 341 -3.14 -12.42 6.99
CA SER A 341 -4.03 -13.47 6.48
C SER A 341 -5.41 -13.42 7.15
N MET A 342 -5.51 -12.83 8.34
CA MET A 342 -6.75 -12.62 9.09
C MET A 342 -7.25 -11.17 8.93
N LYS A 343 -7.22 -10.64 7.71
CA LYS A 343 -7.50 -9.23 7.42
C LYS A 343 -8.83 -8.72 7.98
N ASP A 344 -9.88 -9.55 8.04
CA ASP A 344 -11.20 -9.15 8.56
C ASP A 344 -11.13 -8.73 10.05
N THR A 345 -10.16 -9.24 10.80
CA THR A 345 -9.91 -8.87 12.19
C THR A 345 -9.31 -7.47 12.36
N LEU A 346 -8.89 -6.82 11.26
CA LEU A 346 -8.29 -5.48 11.27
C LEU A 346 -9.34 -4.36 11.18
N TRP A 347 -10.59 -4.67 10.85
CA TRP A 347 -11.68 -3.69 10.77
C TRP A 347 -11.85 -2.81 12.03
N PRO A 348 -11.74 -3.34 13.26
CA PRO A 348 -11.87 -2.55 14.48
C PRO A 348 -10.87 -1.39 14.61
N LEU A 349 -9.74 -1.41 13.89
CA LEU A 349 -8.75 -0.33 13.89
C LEU A 349 -9.34 1.01 13.40
N PHE A 350 -10.39 0.96 12.59
CA PHE A 350 -11.03 2.15 12.02
C PHE A 350 -12.17 2.73 12.88
N VAL A 351 -12.58 2.02 13.95
CA VAL A 351 -13.78 2.37 14.75
C VAL A 351 -13.42 2.74 16.20
N LEU A 352 -12.13 2.92 16.51
CA LEU A 352 -11.64 3.15 17.87
C LEU A 352 -12.22 4.42 18.53
N GLU A 353 -12.32 5.53 17.79
CA GLU A 353 -12.91 6.78 18.30
C GLU A 353 -13.76 7.44 17.21
N PRO A 354 -15.02 7.83 17.51
CA PRO A 354 -15.85 8.54 16.54
C PRO A 354 -15.33 9.97 16.28
N PRO A 355 -15.48 10.51 15.04
CA PRO A 355 -15.03 11.85 14.67
C PRO A 355 -15.94 12.97 15.23
N LEU A 356 -16.01 13.13 16.55
CA LEU A 356 -16.92 14.08 17.21
C LEU A 356 -16.75 15.55 16.78
N LYS A 357 -15.53 15.94 16.38
CA LYS A 357 -15.20 17.31 15.94
C LYS A 357 -15.35 17.52 14.43
N ALA A 358 -15.66 16.46 13.68
CA ALA A 358 -15.74 16.45 12.23
C ALA A 358 -16.97 15.62 11.80
N PRO A 359 -18.19 16.14 12.01
CA PRO A 359 -19.43 15.41 11.74
C PRO A 359 -19.57 15.00 10.28
N GLU A 360 -18.92 15.69 9.33
CA GLU A 360 -18.93 15.34 7.90
C GLU A 360 -18.29 13.99 7.56
N LEU A 361 -17.54 13.38 8.50
CA LEU A 361 -16.90 12.08 8.30
C LEU A 361 -17.82 10.90 8.61
N MET A 362 -18.92 11.13 9.34
CA MET A 362 -19.84 10.08 9.79
C MET A 362 -21.29 10.41 9.47
N ILE A 363 -22.12 9.38 9.37
CA ILE A 363 -23.57 9.54 9.32
C ILE A 363 -24.05 9.77 10.76
N HIS A 364 -24.88 10.78 10.98
CA HIS A 364 -25.50 10.99 12.29
C HIS A 364 -26.48 9.86 12.62
N GLY A 365 -26.65 9.54 13.90
CA GLY A 365 -27.45 8.38 14.32
C GLY A 365 -28.91 8.43 13.81
N GLU A 366 -29.52 9.61 13.73
CA GLU A 366 -30.87 9.77 13.19
C GLU A 366 -30.93 9.48 11.68
N ASP A 367 -29.94 9.95 10.92
CA ASP A 367 -29.82 9.69 9.48
C ASP A 367 -29.49 8.22 9.20
N PHE A 368 -28.78 7.56 10.12
CA PHE A 368 -28.41 6.16 10.00
C PHE A 368 -29.63 5.22 10.01
N ILE A 369 -30.72 5.60 10.67
CA ILE A 369 -31.98 4.82 10.66
C ILE A 369 -32.56 4.75 9.24
N ASP A 370 -32.52 5.86 8.50
CA ASP A 370 -32.95 5.90 7.10
C ASP A 370 -32.00 5.06 6.22
N TYR A 371 -30.70 5.08 6.51
CA TYR A 371 -29.72 4.25 5.83
C TYR A 371 -30.03 2.76 6.03
N GLU A 372 -30.18 2.30 7.28
CA GLU A 372 -30.51 0.91 7.60
C GLU A 372 -31.85 0.47 6.97
N ARG A 373 -32.87 1.34 6.98
CA ARG A 373 -34.17 1.07 6.36
C ARG A 373 -34.02 0.70 4.88
N VAL A 374 -33.23 1.48 4.13
CA VAL A 374 -33.03 1.28 2.69
C VAL A 374 -32.18 0.03 2.42
N ILE A 375 -31.10 -0.18 3.19
CA ILE A 375 -30.23 -1.35 3.02
C ILE A 375 -30.95 -2.66 3.38
N ASN A 376 -31.67 -2.68 4.48
CA ASN A 376 -32.44 -3.86 4.91
C ASN A 376 -33.63 -4.14 3.99
N GLY A 377 -34.13 -3.11 3.29
CA GLY A 377 -35.21 -3.25 2.30
C GLY A 377 -34.77 -3.88 0.97
N SER A 378 -33.46 -3.89 0.66
CA SER A 378 -32.92 -4.47 -0.56
C SER A 378 -32.18 -5.79 -0.26
N PRO A 379 -32.71 -6.96 -0.65
CA PRO A 379 -32.04 -8.25 -0.44
C PRO A 379 -30.63 -8.29 -1.04
N ALA A 380 -30.41 -7.63 -2.18
CA ALA A 380 -29.11 -7.55 -2.83
C ALA A 380 -28.08 -6.76 -2.01
N ALA A 381 -28.52 -5.76 -1.24
CA ALA A 381 -27.63 -5.00 -0.36
C ALA A 381 -27.45 -5.68 0.99
N TYR A 382 -28.49 -6.31 1.53
CA TYR A 382 -28.52 -6.82 2.91
C TYR A 382 -27.59 -8.02 3.15
N TYR A 383 -27.59 -9.00 2.24
CA TYR A 383 -26.85 -10.26 2.45
C TYR A 383 -25.40 -10.20 1.97
N GLU A 384 -24.51 -10.81 2.74
CA GLU A 384 -23.13 -11.07 2.32
C GLU A 384 -23.08 -12.03 1.13
N LYS A 385 -21.96 -11.99 0.40
CA LYS A 385 -21.73 -12.83 -0.77
C LYS A 385 -21.90 -14.30 -0.41
N GLY A 386 -22.81 -14.98 -1.10
CA GLY A 386 -23.05 -16.39 -0.87
C GLY A 386 -24.15 -16.71 0.15
N PHE A 387 -24.62 -15.72 0.91
CA PHE A 387 -25.59 -15.91 1.99
C PHE A 387 -26.99 -15.35 1.70
N ASN A 388 -27.24 -14.92 0.45
CA ASN A 388 -28.58 -14.55 0.03
C ASN A 388 -29.50 -15.79 0.05
N PRO A 389 -30.66 -15.76 0.75
CA PRO A 389 -31.61 -16.88 0.82
C PRO A 389 -32.11 -17.41 -0.53
N GLU A 390 -32.03 -16.60 -1.59
CA GLU A 390 -32.37 -17.02 -2.96
C GLU A 390 -31.30 -17.90 -3.60
N GLU A 391 -30.08 -17.94 -3.05
CA GLU A 391 -29.01 -18.81 -3.52
C GLU A 391 -29.15 -20.24 -2.98
N LYS A 392 -28.63 -21.22 -3.75
CA LYS A 392 -28.60 -22.62 -3.31
C LYS A 392 -27.49 -22.86 -2.29
N ASN A 393 -27.75 -23.75 -1.33
CA ASN A 393 -26.80 -24.28 -0.35
C ASN A 393 -26.22 -23.25 0.64
N VAL A 394 -26.97 -22.22 1.00
CA VAL A 394 -26.55 -21.18 1.96
C VAL A 394 -26.10 -21.77 3.31
N MET A 395 -26.84 -22.75 3.84
CA MET A 395 -26.57 -23.37 5.15
C MET A 395 -25.25 -24.17 5.24
N PHE A 396 -24.61 -24.45 4.10
CA PHE A 396 -23.39 -25.28 4.04
C PHE A 396 -22.16 -24.50 3.60
N LYS A 397 -22.24 -23.17 3.48
CA LYS A 397 -21.11 -22.29 3.23
C LYS A 397 -20.56 -21.83 4.59
N LEU A 398 -19.57 -22.54 5.12
CA LEU A 398 -18.79 -22.16 6.31
C LEU A 398 -17.31 -22.43 6.06
#